data_AF-A0A7W1TEV2-F1
#
_entry.id   AF-A0A7W1TEV2-F1
#
_cell.length_a   1.000
_cell.length_b   1.000
_cell.length_c   1.000
_cell.angle_alpha   90.00
_cell.angle_beta   90.00
_cell.angle_gamma   90.00
#
_symmetry.space_group_name_H-M   'P 1'
#
loop_
_entity.id
_entity.type
_entity.pdbx_description
1 polymer ?
#
loop_
_entity_poly.entity_id
_entity_poly.type
_entity_poly.pdbx_seq_one_letter_code
_entity_poly.pdbx_strand_id
1 'polypeptide(L)'
;MPAHVAILLSLRLAMPAAEIHDGGLDDGNLRFIGRWDRSDAAVAHSYWSTAYLRATFTGTTVRVRLATWVGVEASIDGHAVAGVPFPGGIDLTPVPLAAGTHTLVFAAAGQNHELAFQRLVLDPGATTQAPAERPLIEFVGDSITANGGRVAADKTSAEGPATSNYSWLAAEALGCDHVQVAFSGVALVTGSGFFGDRTGFDRWYFTLKNCNHTADNAPWTFTYAPRLVVVNLGTNDMKDGKRPSDDEFAITYASFLRAIRARLPHSVLVGMRPFGGFQGGGVAKAVAVLTAAGDPAVRFVDTSGWLAAEDYSDGIHPTVAGHAKAAARLTEALRAVLAEPAAH
;
A
#
# COMPACT_ATOMS: atom_id res chain seq x y z
N MET A 1 -51.61 -31.20 -41.32
CA MET A 1 -51.49 -30.00 -40.47
C MET A 1 -50.79 -30.40 -39.18
N PRO A 2 -49.53 -30.00 -38.90
CA PRO A 2 -48.90 -30.28 -37.62
C PRO A 2 -49.06 -29.08 -36.68
N ALA A 3 -49.63 -29.33 -35.51
CA ALA A 3 -49.78 -28.36 -34.43
C ALA A 3 -48.40 -28.06 -33.81
N HIS A 4 -48.03 -26.78 -33.77
CA HIS A 4 -46.85 -26.32 -33.05
C HIS A 4 -47.21 -26.10 -31.58
N VAL A 5 -46.56 -26.84 -30.69
CA VAL A 5 -46.59 -26.60 -29.24
C VAL A 5 -45.50 -25.58 -28.93
N ALA A 6 -45.89 -24.37 -28.52
CA ALA A 6 -44.96 -23.36 -28.04
C ALA A 6 -44.66 -23.61 -26.55
N ILE A 7 -43.42 -23.96 -26.25
CA ILE A 7 -42.90 -24.02 -24.88
C ILE A 7 -42.54 -22.59 -24.46
N LEU A 8 -43.30 -22.01 -23.53
CA LEU A 8 -42.91 -20.77 -22.87
C LEU A 8 -41.80 -21.05 -21.84
N LEU A 9 -40.57 -20.65 -22.16
CA LEU A 9 -39.49 -20.53 -21.18
C LEU A 9 -39.77 -19.29 -20.31
N SER A 10 -40.09 -19.50 -19.03
CA SER A 10 -40.17 -18.41 -18.06
C SER A 10 -38.77 -18.02 -17.60
N LEU A 11 -38.25 -16.91 -18.12
CA LEU A 11 -37.03 -16.27 -17.61
C LEU A 11 -37.32 -15.71 -16.21
N ARG A 12 -36.88 -16.39 -15.15
CA ARG A 12 -36.80 -15.79 -13.82
C ARG A 12 -35.58 -14.87 -13.81
N LEU A 13 -35.80 -13.56 -13.87
CA LEU A 13 -34.77 -12.60 -13.48
C LEU A 13 -34.42 -12.87 -12.01
N ALA A 14 -33.19 -13.29 -11.74
CA ALA A 14 -32.67 -13.32 -10.39
C ALA A 14 -32.65 -11.88 -9.86
N MET A 15 -33.40 -11.62 -8.78
CA MET A 15 -33.23 -10.36 -8.05
C MET A 15 -31.81 -10.35 -7.47
N PRO A 16 -31.09 -9.22 -7.53
CA PRO A 16 -29.80 -9.12 -6.84
C PRO A 16 -30.01 -9.43 -5.36
N ALA A 17 -29.10 -10.20 -4.78
CA ALA A 17 -29.09 -10.46 -3.34
C ALA A 17 -29.06 -9.11 -2.59
N ALA A 18 -29.76 -9.03 -1.46
CA ALA A 18 -29.72 -7.83 -0.62
C ALA A 18 -28.27 -7.52 -0.25
N GLU A 19 -27.85 -6.27 -0.39
CA GLU A 19 -26.52 -5.86 0.06
C GLU A 19 -26.40 -6.03 1.57
N ILE A 20 -25.26 -6.59 1.99
CA ILE A 20 -24.93 -6.85 3.40
C ILE A 20 -24.06 -5.69 3.89
N HIS A 21 -24.48 -5.02 4.97
CA HIS A 21 -23.79 -3.86 5.55
C HIS A 21 -23.49 -4.08 7.05
N ASP A 22 -23.10 -5.31 7.39
CA ASP A 22 -22.96 -5.80 8.77
C ASP A 22 -21.48 -5.91 9.25
N GLY A 23 -20.56 -5.40 8.43
CA GLY A 23 -19.12 -5.47 8.66
C GLY A 23 -18.46 -6.79 8.25
N GLY A 24 -19.16 -7.71 7.57
CA GLY A 24 -18.62 -8.95 7.02
C GLY A 24 -17.66 -8.76 5.83
N LEU A 25 -17.07 -9.86 5.34
CA LEU A 25 -16.14 -9.78 4.20
C LEU A 25 -16.80 -9.42 2.88
N ASP A 26 -18.08 -9.74 2.72
CA ASP A 26 -18.92 -9.42 1.56
C ASP A 26 -19.60 -8.04 1.68
N ASP A 27 -19.34 -7.31 2.77
CA ASP A 27 -19.85 -5.97 2.97
C ASP A 27 -19.24 -4.98 1.96
N GLY A 28 -20.09 -4.55 1.01
CA GLY A 28 -19.71 -3.65 -0.08
C GLY A 28 -19.28 -2.25 0.35
N ASN A 29 -19.54 -1.88 1.61
CA ASN A 29 -19.10 -0.61 2.20
C ASN A 29 -17.69 -0.67 2.77
N LEU A 30 -17.10 -1.86 2.93
CA LEU A 30 -15.73 -2.00 3.37
C LEU A 30 -14.77 -1.79 2.19
N ARG A 31 -13.80 -0.89 2.36
CA ARG A 31 -12.73 -0.66 1.39
C ARG A 31 -11.44 -1.29 1.88
N PHE A 32 -11.04 -2.38 1.24
CA PHE A 32 -9.77 -3.06 1.46
C PHE A 32 -8.69 -2.41 0.59
N ILE A 33 -7.81 -1.62 1.20
CA ILE A 33 -6.72 -0.93 0.51
C ILE A 33 -5.42 -1.71 0.70
N GLY A 34 -4.79 -2.06 -0.41
CA GLY A 34 -3.60 -2.93 -0.44
C GLY A 34 -3.82 -4.15 -1.33
N ARG A 35 -2.87 -5.10 -1.26
CA ARG A 35 -3.00 -6.40 -1.92
C ARG A 35 -3.61 -7.39 -0.94
N TRP A 36 -4.89 -7.66 -1.13
CA TRP A 36 -5.68 -8.56 -0.28
C TRP A 36 -5.99 -9.85 -1.01
N ASP A 37 -5.69 -10.98 -0.37
CA ASP A 37 -6.20 -12.30 -0.73
C ASP A 37 -7.55 -12.50 -0.05
N ARG A 38 -8.59 -12.67 -0.87
CA ARG A 38 -9.98 -12.90 -0.44
C ARG A 38 -10.53 -14.20 -1.02
N SER A 39 -9.65 -15.16 -1.33
CA SER A 39 -10.03 -16.47 -1.82
C SER A 39 -10.72 -17.33 -0.75
N ASP A 40 -10.43 -17.08 0.53
CA ASP A 40 -11.16 -17.63 1.67
C ASP A 40 -12.37 -16.73 2.01
N ALA A 41 -13.56 -17.34 2.08
CA ALA A 41 -14.80 -16.66 2.43
C ALA A 41 -14.91 -16.29 3.92
N ALA A 42 -14.04 -16.82 4.79
CA ALA A 42 -14.04 -16.56 6.22
C ALA A 42 -12.96 -15.56 6.67
N VAL A 43 -11.88 -15.39 5.90
CA VAL A 43 -10.75 -14.52 6.26
C VAL A 43 -10.17 -13.83 5.02
N ALA A 44 -10.00 -12.51 5.09
CA ALA A 44 -9.23 -11.74 4.12
C ALA A 44 -7.81 -11.53 4.63
N HIS A 45 -6.81 -11.90 3.83
CA HIS A 45 -5.40 -11.78 4.17
C HIS A 45 -4.72 -10.64 3.44
N SER A 46 -3.89 -9.86 4.14
CA SER A 46 -2.97 -8.91 3.52
C SER A 46 -1.56 -9.19 3.99
N TYR A 47 -0.60 -9.15 3.08
CA TYR A 47 0.79 -9.49 3.36
C TYR A 47 1.72 -8.29 3.30
N TRP A 48 1.49 -7.38 2.36
CA TRP A 48 2.37 -6.23 2.14
C TRP A 48 2.21 -5.17 3.23
N SER A 49 3.28 -4.39 3.39
CA SER A 49 3.40 -3.33 4.39
C SER A 49 2.15 -2.46 4.47
N THR A 50 1.65 -2.29 5.68
CA THR A 50 0.71 -1.21 6.00
C THR A 50 -0.60 -1.27 5.18
N ALA A 51 -1.02 -2.46 4.72
CA ALA A 51 -2.35 -2.66 4.16
C ALA A 51 -3.41 -2.33 5.21
N TYR A 52 -4.56 -1.79 4.77
CA TYR A 52 -5.57 -1.27 5.68
C TYR A 52 -6.99 -1.37 5.16
N LEU A 53 -7.93 -1.28 6.09
CA LEU A 53 -9.36 -1.18 5.84
C LEU A 53 -9.80 0.28 6.07
N ARG A 54 -10.62 0.82 5.16
CA ARG A 54 -11.46 2.00 5.40
C ARG A 54 -12.92 1.62 5.47
N ALA A 55 -13.61 2.15 6.46
CA ALA A 55 -15.04 1.99 6.63
C ALA A 55 -15.66 3.25 7.23
N THR A 56 -16.96 3.40 7.05
CA THR A 56 -17.78 4.28 7.88
C THR A 56 -18.79 3.40 8.61
N PHE A 57 -19.08 3.67 9.88
CA PHE A 57 -20.02 2.89 10.67
C PHE A 57 -20.93 3.79 11.51
N THR A 58 -22.14 3.34 11.78
CA THR A 58 -23.04 4.00 12.75
C THR A 58 -22.88 3.40 14.14
N GLY A 59 -23.32 4.10 15.17
CA GLY A 59 -23.40 3.57 16.53
C GLY A 59 -22.42 4.26 17.47
N THR A 60 -21.94 3.51 18.46
CA THR A 60 -21.06 4.00 19.53
C THR A 60 -19.83 3.13 19.70
N THR A 61 -19.87 1.87 19.28
CA THR A 61 -18.73 0.95 19.39
C THR A 61 -18.37 0.25 18.07
N VAL A 62 -17.08 -0.01 17.90
CA VAL A 62 -16.54 -0.85 16.83
C VAL A 62 -15.41 -1.73 17.35
N ARG A 63 -15.51 -3.03 17.04
CA ARG A 63 -14.44 -4.00 17.26
C ARG A 63 -14.06 -4.65 15.95
N VAL A 64 -12.85 -5.17 15.88
CA VAL A 64 -12.33 -5.89 14.71
C VAL A 64 -12.04 -7.34 15.09
N ARG A 65 -12.62 -8.29 14.35
CA ARG A 65 -12.28 -9.72 14.46
C ARG A 65 -11.14 -10.05 13.53
N LEU A 66 -10.14 -10.72 14.08
CA LEU A 66 -8.96 -11.18 13.35
C LEU A 66 -8.80 -12.68 13.58
N ALA A 67 -8.44 -13.43 12.53
CA ALA A 67 -8.10 -14.84 12.66
C ALA A 67 -6.78 -15.05 13.42
N THR A 68 -5.87 -14.07 13.36
CA THR A 68 -4.63 -14.05 14.12
C THR A 68 -4.30 -12.61 14.52
N TRP A 69 -3.91 -12.41 15.78
CA TRP A 69 -3.56 -11.08 16.27
C TRP A 69 -2.22 -10.63 15.71
N VAL A 70 -2.15 -9.36 15.30
CA VAL A 70 -0.91 -8.68 14.88
C VAL A 70 -0.88 -7.26 15.44
N GLY A 71 0.29 -6.61 15.40
CA GLY A 71 0.40 -5.18 15.67
C GLY A 71 -0.37 -4.36 14.63
N VAL A 72 -1.25 -3.47 15.08
CA VAL A 72 -2.12 -2.65 14.22
C VAL A 72 -2.08 -1.18 14.62
N GLU A 73 -2.44 -0.33 13.67
CA GLU A 73 -2.72 1.08 13.88
C GLU A 73 -4.15 1.36 13.46
N ALA A 74 -4.85 2.20 14.22
CA ALA A 74 -6.23 2.54 13.93
C ALA A 74 -6.49 4.01 14.20
N SER A 75 -7.40 4.60 13.43
CA SER A 75 -7.95 5.91 13.70
C SER A 75 -9.46 5.91 13.56
N ILE A 76 -10.14 6.63 14.44
CA ILE A 76 -11.56 6.92 14.36
C ILE A 76 -11.73 8.43 14.24
N ASP A 77 -12.50 8.88 13.24
CA ASP A 77 -12.75 10.31 12.97
C ASP A 77 -11.46 11.14 12.83
N GLY A 78 -10.44 10.54 12.22
CA GLY A 78 -9.11 11.15 12.03
C GLY A 78 -8.24 11.18 13.28
N HIS A 79 -8.70 10.64 14.41
CA HIS A 79 -7.94 10.57 15.65
C HIS A 79 -7.41 9.16 15.88
N ALA A 80 -6.11 9.03 16.17
CA ALA A 80 -5.50 7.74 16.49
C ALA A 80 -6.17 7.12 17.73
N VAL A 81 -6.46 5.84 17.68
CA VAL A 81 -7.03 5.07 18.79
C VAL A 81 -6.17 3.85 19.11
N ALA A 82 -6.01 3.56 20.39
CA ALA A 82 -5.33 2.36 20.84
C ALA A 82 -6.34 1.22 20.99
N GLY A 83 -6.12 0.13 20.26
CA GLY A 83 -6.93 -1.07 20.39
C GLY A 83 -6.63 -1.82 21.68
N VAL A 84 -7.67 -2.32 22.36
CA VAL A 84 -7.55 -3.21 23.52
C VAL A 84 -7.88 -4.64 23.09
N PRO A 85 -7.13 -5.66 23.53
CA PRO A 85 -7.47 -7.05 23.23
C PRO A 85 -8.91 -7.39 23.64
N PHE A 86 -9.62 -8.06 22.73
CA PHE A 86 -10.97 -8.58 22.92
C PHE A 86 -10.97 -10.06 22.52
N PRO A 87 -11.79 -10.95 23.12
CA PRO A 87 -11.78 -12.36 22.74
C PRO A 87 -11.96 -12.51 21.23
N GLY A 88 -10.94 -13.03 20.53
CA GLY A 88 -10.88 -13.20 19.07
C GLY A 88 -10.84 -11.90 18.25
N GLY A 89 -10.36 -10.79 18.82
CA GLY A 89 -10.28 -9.51 18.11
C GLY A 89 -9.67 -8.37 18.91
N ILE A 90 -9.97 -7.15 18.48
CA ILE A 90 -9.49 -5.89 19.07
C ILE A 90 -10.70 -4.98 19.24
N ASP A 91 -10.89 -4.43 20.44
CA ASP A 91 -11.86 -3.38 20.73
C ASP A 91 -11.21 -2.01 20.50
N LEU A 92 -11.72 -1.23 19.55
CA LEU A 92 -11.18 0.10 19.22
C LEU A 92 -11.90 1.22 20.00
N THR A 93 -12.98 0.88 20.69
CA THR A 93 -13.86 1.80 21.44
C THR A 93 -14.20 1.18 22.80
N PRO A 94 -13.20 0.89 23.66
CA PRO A 94 -13.46 0.36 24.99
C PRO A 94 -14.26 1.35 25.86
N VAL A 95 -14.18 2.64 25.51
CA VAL A 95 -15.11 3.68 25.93
C VAL A 95 -16.00 4.01 24.72
N PRO A 96 -17.34 3.91 24.85
CA PRO A 96 -18.24 4.21 23.74
C PRO A 96 -18.10 5.66 23.26
N LEU A 97 -18.23 5.84 21.94
CA LEU A 97 -18.30 7.15 21.30
C LEU A 97 -19.69 7.76 21.51
N ALA A 98 -19.83 9.04 21.15
CA ALA A 98 -21.16 9.63 21.01
C ALA A 98 -21.94 8.89 19.91
N ALA A 99 -23.25 8.70 20.08
CA ALA A 99 -24.06 8.05 19.05
C ALA A 99 -24.03 8.86 17.76
N GLY A 100 -23.64 8.22 16.65
CA GLY A 100 -23.56 8.90 15.37
C GLY A 100 -22.98 8.03 14.27
N THR A 101 -22.39 8.70 13.28
CA THR A 101 -21.66 8.09 12.17
C THR A 101 -20.19 8.42 12.33
N HIS A 102 -19.33 7.42 12.25
CA HIS A 102 -17.90 7.52 12.47
C HIS A 102 -17.12 6.91 11.32
N THR A 103 -15.95 7.48 11.04
CA THR A 103 -14.99 6.93 10.07
C THR A 103 -13.97 6.05 10.77
N LEU A 104 -13.54 4.97 10.11
CA LEU A 104 -12.53 4.04 10.59
C LEU A 104 -11.44 3.86 9.55
N VAL A 105 -10.19 3.96 9.99
CA VAL A 105 -9.01 3.38 9.34
C VAL A 105 -8.44 2.32 10.26
N PHE A 106 -8.20 1.11 9.75
CA PHE A 106 -7.60 0.01 10.50
C PHE A 106 -6.49 -0.64 9.67
N ALA A 107 -5.24 -0.48 10.09
CA ALA A 107 -4.05 -0.77 9.32
C ALA A 107 -3.10 -1.75 10.02
N ALA A 108 -2.35 -2.52 9.24
CA ALA A 108 -1.16 -3.22 9.72
C ALA A 108 -0.11 -2.21 10.24
N ALA A 109 0.56 -2.51 11.37
CA ALA A 109 1.59 -1.62 11.93
C ALA A 109 2.96 -1.68 11.21
N GLY A 110 3.04 -2.28 10.02
CA GLY A 110 4.24 -2.32 9.18
C GLY A 110 4.45 -3.65 8.46
N GLN A 111 5.61 -3.81 7.81
CA GLN A 111 5.91 -4.92 6.88
C GLN A 111 5.77 -6.36 7.42
N ASN A 112 5.86 -6.55 8.74
CA ASN A 112 5.80 -7.88 9.38
C ASN A 112 4.46 -8.13 10.10
N HIS A 113 3.46 -7.28 9.90
CA HIS A 113 2.16 -7.36 10.56
C HIS A 113 1.05 -7.68 9.55
N GLU A 114 1.01 -8.94 9.11
CA GLU A 114 0.08 -9.39 8.07
C GLU A 114 -1.35 -9.52 8.62
N LEU A 115 -2.29 -8.71 8.13
CA LEU A 115 -3.68 -8.79 8.61
C LEU A 115 -4.36 -10.06 8.11
N ALA A 116 -5.10 -10.70 9.01
CA ALA A 116 -6.04 -11.78 8.73
C ALA A 116 -7.42 -11.34 9.22
N PHE A 117 -8.06 -10.45 8.47
CA PHE A 117 -9.32 -9.78 8.83
C PHE A 117 -10.51 -10.70 8.63
N GLN A 118 -11.43 -10.73 9.59
CA GLN A 118 -12.67 -11.51 9.50
C GLN A 118 -13.89 -10.61 9.35
N ARG A 119 -14.06 -9.64 10.25
CA ARG A 119 -15.19 -8.70 10.22
C ARG A 119 -15.02 -7.54 11.18
N LEU A 120 -15.80 -6.48 10.95
CA LEU A 120 -16.18 -5.53 12.00
C LEU A 120 -17.31 -6.12 12.86
N VAL A 121 -17.30 -5.77 14.14
CA VAL A 121 -18.38 -6.06 15.09
C VAL A 121 -18.88 -4.73 15.61
N LEU A 122 -20.12 -4.41 15.25
CA LEU A 122 -20.79 -3.15 15.57
C LEU A 122 -21.85 -3.36 16.65
N ASP A 123 -22.43 -2.27 17.15
CA ASP A 123 -23.59 -2.29 18.02
C ASP A 123 -24.81 -2.98 17.35
N PRO A 124 -25.75 -3.54 18.13
CA PRO A 124 -26.99 -4.07 17.56
C PRO A 124 -27.75 -3.01 16.75
N GLY A 125 -28.04 -3.32 15.48
CA GLY A 125 -28.74 -2.42 14.56
C GLY A 125 -27.86 -1.34 13.90
N ALA A 126 -26.58 -1.26 14.25
CA ALA A 126 -25.62 -0.43 13.52
C ALA A 126 -25.24 -1.08 12.18
N THR A 127 -24.93 -0.23 11.20
CA THR A 127 -24.49 -0.66 9.88
C THR A 127 -23.22 0.07 9.45
N THR A 128 -22.59 -0.45 8.41
CA THR A 128 -21.54 0.26 7.68
C THR A 128 -22.15 1.20 6.63
N GLN A 129 -21.33 2.13 6.15
CA GLN A 129 -21.60 3.00 5.01
C GLN A 129 -20.33 3.13 4.16
N ALA A 130 -20.51 3.27 2.84
CA ALA A 130 -19.37 3.42 1.93
C ALA A 130 -18.59 4.70 2.31
N PRO A 131 -17.27 4.62 2.56
CA PRO A 131 -16.47 5.80 2.77
C PRO A 131 -16.35 6.60 1.47
N ALA A 132 -16.04 7.89 1.58
CA ALA A 132 -15.76 8.72 0.42
C ALA A 132 -14.65 8.12 -0.45
N GLU A 133 -14.91 8.08 -1.77
CA GLU A 133 -13.93 7.63 -2.76
C GLU A 133 -12.75 8.58 -2.80
N ARG A 134 -11.56 8.00 -2.94
CA ARG A 134 -10.29 8.72 -3.03
C ARG A 134 -9.50 8.16 -4.21
N PRO A 135 -8.75 9.00 -4.95
CA PRO A 135 -7.74 8.50 -5.87
C PRO A 135 -6.74 7.62 -5.13
N LEU A 136 -6.13 6.65 -5.83
CA LEU A 136 -5.17 5.72 -5.24
C LEU A 136 -3.74 6.04 -5.69
N ILE A 137 -2.78 6.02 -4.78
CA ILE A 137 -1.33 6.06 -5.07
C ILE A 137 -0.69 4.75 -4.61
N GLU A 138 0.06 4.08 -5.48
CA GLU A 138 0.89 2.95 -5.06
C GLU A 138 2.33 3.41 -4.83
N PHE A 139 2.87 3.16 -3.64
CA PHE A 139 4.27 3.37 -3.31
C PHE A 139 5.01 2.03 -3.36
N VAL A 140 6.09 2.00 -4.11
CA VAL A 140 6.94 0.84 -4.33
C VAL A 140 8.32 1.16 -3.76
N GLY A 141 8.87 0.31 -2.91
CA GLY A 141 10.17 0.65 -2.31
C GLY A 141 10.80 -0.40 -1.42
N ASP A 142 11.83 0.06 -0.70
CA ASP A 142 12.60 -0.75 0.24
C ASP A 142 12.20 -0.46 1.70
N SER A 143 13.14 -0.58 2.65
CA SER A 143 12.92 -0.29 4.07
C SER A 143 12.35 1.10 4.31
N ILE A 144 12.78 2.12 3.56
CA ILE A 144 12.30 3.50 3.77
C ILE A 144 10.79 3.61 3.50
N THR A 145 10.28 2.89 2.50
CA THR A 145 8.85 2.85 2.16
C THR A 145 8.08 1.85 3.02
N ALA A 146 8.72 0.75 3.42
CA ALA A 146 8.10 -0.31 4.23
C ALA A 146 7.92 0.05 5.71
N ASN A 147 8.36 1.24 6.11
CA ASN A 147 8.60 1.61 7.51
C ASN A 147 9.51 0.58 8.21
N GLY A 148 10.50 0.14 7.45
CA GLY A 148 11.51 -0.86 7.77
C GLY A 148 12.83 -0.21 8.22
N GLY A 149 13.56 -0.93 9.08
CA GLY A 149 14.60 -0.38 9.98
C GLY A 149 14.55 -1.06 11.35
N ARG A 150 13.40 -1.68 11.65
CA ARG A 150 13.15 -2.58 12.78
C ARG A 150 13.82 -3.95 12.61
N VAL A 151 15.14 -4.02 12.69
CA VAL A 151 15.83 -5.30 12.95
C VAL A 151 16.89 -5.10 14.04
N ALA A 152 16.53 -5.56 15.23
CA ALA A 152 17.36 -5.85 16.41
C ALA A 152 17.34 -4.86 17.59
N ALA A 153 16.59 -5.25 18.62
CA ALA A 153 16.91 -5.22 20.05
C ALA A 153 17.18 -3.89 20.80
N ASP A 154 17.30 -2.75 20.12
CA ASP A 154 17.45 -1.43 20.75
C ASP A 154 16.11 -0.67 20.70
N LYS A 155 15.57 -0.38 21.89
CA LYS A 155 14.33 0.36 22.07
C LYS A 155 14.62 1.84 22.29
N THR A 156 14.64 2.65 21.23
CA THR A 156 14.32 4.08 21.31
C THR A 156 13.67 4.60 20.02
N SER A 157 12.37 4.34 19.84
CA SER A 157 11.33 5.19 19.22
C SER A 157 11.62 6.18 18.04
N ALA A 158 12.72 6.13 17.30
CA ALA A 158 13.11 7.19 16.37
C ALA A 158 12.28 7.25 15.08
N GLU A 159 11.65 6.15 14.68
CA GLU A 159 10.94 6.00 13.39
C GLU A 159 9.41 6.01 13.51
N GLY A 160 8.86 6.07 14.74
CA GLY A 160 7.44 6.29 14.98
C GLY A 160 6.48 5.19 14.47
N PRO A 161 5.17 5.46 14.50
CA PRO A 161 4.14 4.56 13.94
C PRO A 161 4.20 4.51 12.40
N ALA A 162 3.66 3.47 11.77
CA ALA A 162 3.54 3.32 10.30
C ALA A 162 2.80 4.50 9.66
N THR A 163 1.83 5.06 10.35
CA THR A 163 1.13 6.31 10.01
C THR A 163 2.03 7.55 9.96
N SER A 164 3.26 7.49 10.47
CA SER A 164 4.27 8.55 10.35
C SER A 164 5.24 8.38 9.18
N ASN A 165 5.10 7.31 8.39
CA ASN A 165 5.92 7.09 7.20
C ASN A 165 5.63 8.13 6.10
N TYR A 166 6.65 8.53 5.34
CA TYR A 166 6.52 9.57 4.33
C TYR A 166 5.43 9.27 3.28
N SER A 167 5.27 7.99 2.91
CA SER A 167 4.30 7.57 1.89
C SER A 167 2.87 7.70 2.39
N TRP A 168 2.61 7.30 3.63
CA TRP A 168 1.33 7.48 4.32
C TRP A 168 0.98 8.97 4.44
N LEU A 169 1.89 9.75 5.01
CA LEU A 169 1.68 11.18 5.24
C LEU A 169 1.44 11.95 3.93
N ALA A 170 2.20 11.64 2.87
CA ALA A 170 2.06 12.33 1.60
C ALA A 170 0.72 12.02 0.93
N ALA A 171 0.27 10.77 0.95
CA ALA A 171 -1.01 10.36 0.37
C ALA A 171 -2.21 10.93 1.13
N GLU A 172 -2.16 10.93 2.47
CA GLU A 172 -3.19 11.57 3.30
C GLU A 172 -3.29 13.07 3.04
N ALA A 173 -2.15 13.77 2.94
CA ALA A 173 -2.11 15.19 2.58
C ALA A 173 -2.61 15.51 1.15
N LEU A 174 -2.64 14.51 0.27
CA LEU A 174 -3.19 14.60 -1.09
C LEU A 174 -4.67 14.16 -1.17
N GLY A 175 -5.25 13.70 -0.07
CA GLY A 175 -6.60 13.13 -0.06
C GLY A 175 -6.69 11.82 -0.84
N CYS A 176 -5.59 11.06 -0.95
CA CYS A 176 -5.54 9.79 -1.67
C CYS A 176 -5.55 8.58 -0.71
N ASP A 177 -6.16 7.48 -1.13
CA ASP A 177 -5.84 6.17 -0.58
C ASP A 177 -4.46 5.74 -1.08
N HIS A 178 -3.80 4.80 -0.39
CA HIS A 178 -2.46 4.37 -0.78
C HIS A 178 -2.16 2.89 -0.56
N VAL A 179 -1.41 2.30 -1.48
CA VAL A 179 -0.84 0.95 -1.32
C VAL A 179 0.66 1.07 -1.10
N GLN A 180 1.23 0.30 -0.17
CA GLN A 180 2.68 0.18 0.01
C GLN A 180 3.14 -1.23 -0.36
N VAL A 181 3.79 -1.36 -1.51
CA VAL A 181 4.45 -2.61 -1.95
C VAL A 181 5.95 -2.43 -1.71
N ALA A 182 6.35 -2.65 -0.46
CA ALA A 182 7.71 -2.40 -0.04
C ALA A 182 8.17 -3.40 1.02
N PHE A 183 9.47 -3.67 1.05
CA PHE A 183 10.06 -4.58 2.02
C PHE A 183 11.54 -4.23 2.32
N SER A 184 11.95 -4.40 3.58
CA SER A 184 13.30 -4.03 4.02
C SER A 184 14.42 -4.82 3.32
N GLY A 185 15.51 -4.13 2.99
CA GLY A 185 16.73 -4.73 2.47
C GLY A 185 16.65 -5.25 1.03
N VAL A 186 15.49 -5.14 0.38
CA VAL A 186 15.34 -5.51 -1.03
C VAL A 186 16.07 -4.53 -1.94
N ALA A 187 16.70 -5.06 -2.98
CA ALA A 187 17.24 -4.30 -4.10
C ALA A 187 16.36 -4.53 -5.32
N LEU A 188 16.37 -3.60 -6.27
CA LEU A 188 15.68 -3.82 -7.53
C LEU A 188 16.34 -4.96 -8.33
N VAL A 189 17.67 -4.96 -8.40
CA VAL A 189 18.47 -5.89 -9.21
C VAL A 189 18.63 -7.23 -8.51
N THR A 190 18.20 -8.32 -9.17
CA THR A 190 18.42 -9.69 -8.67
C THR A 190 19.91 -9.97 -8.43
N GLY A 191 20.22 -10.58 -7.29
CA GLY A 191 21.59 -10.86 -6.82
C GLY A 191 22.22 -9.72 -6.01
N SER A 192 21.53 -8.58 -5.88
CA SER A 192 21.92 -7.44 -5.04
C SER A 192 21.06 -7.36 -3.78
N GLY A 193 21.44 -6.47 -2.86
CA GLY A 193 20.68 -6.20 -1.64
C GLY A 193 21.02 -7.14 -0.48
N PHE A 194 20.23 -6.98 0.57
CA PHE A 194 20.50 -7.54 1.90
C PHE A 194 19.43 -8.54 2.37
N PHE A 195 18.36 -8.70 1.60
CA PHE A 195 17.26 -9.60 1.96
C PHE A 195 17.38 -10.98 1.30
N GLY A 196 17.18 -12.03 2.11
CA GLY A 196 16.91 -13.40 1.66
C GLY A 196 17.89 -13.94 0.62
N ASP A 197 17.35 -14.60 -0.39
CA ASP A 197 18.08 -15.16 -1.53
C ASP A 197 18.54 -14.11 -2.56
N ARG A 198 18.37 -12.81 -2.25
CA ARG A 198 18.62 -11.67 -3.14
C ARG A 198 17.79 -11.70 -4.43
N THR A 199 16.61 -12.31 -4.41
CA THR A 199 15.61 -12.12 -5.47
C THR A 199 15.28 -10.63 -5.59
N GLY A 200 15.39 -10.09 -6.81
CA GLY A 200 15.18 -8.67 -7.07
C GLY A 200 13.73 -8.24 -6.90
N PHE A 201 13.52 -6.97 -6.58
CA PHE A 201 12.19 -6.40 -6.44
C PHE A 201 11.45 -6.31 -7.77
N ASP A 202 12.18 -6.38 -8.89
CA ASP A 202 11.62 -6.57 -10.23
C ASP A 202 10.80 -7.85 -10.37
N ARG A 203 10.96 -8.81 -9.45
CA ARG A 203 10.14 -10.02 -9.34
C ARG A 203 9.14 -9.93 -8.19
N TRP A 204 9.59 -9.55 -6.99
CA TRP A 204 8.73 -9.46 -5.80
C TRP A 204 7.57 -8.48 -5.97
N TYR A 205 7.75 -7.39 -6.72
CA TYR A 205 6.66 -6.46 -6.98
C TYR A 205 5.46 -7.12 -7.68
N PHE A 206 5.63 -8.22 -8.41
CA PHE A 206 4.53 -8.87 -9.13
C PHE A 206 3.87 -10.03 -8.37
N THR A 207 4.12 -10.16 -7.06
CA THR A 207 3.60 -11.26 -6.24
C THR A 207 2.52 -10.81 -5.25
N LEU A 208 1.60 -11.72 -4.92
CA LEU A 208 0.51 -11.48 -3.98
C LEU A 208 1.02 -11.26 -2.56
N LYS A 209 1.93 -12.12 -2.10
CA LYS A 209 2.50 -12.09 -0.76
C LYS A 209 3.84 -11.36 -0.74
N ASN A 210 4.24 -10.86 0.43
CA ASN A 210 5.50 -10.16 0.63
C ASN A 210 6.72 -11.12 0.59
N CYS A 211 7.92 -10.57 0.78
CA CYS A 211 9.18 -11.30 0.68
C CYS A 211 9.41 -12.36 1.78
N ASN A 212 8.59 -12.43 2.84
CA ASN A 212 8.63 -13.51 3.84
C ASN A 212 8.04 -14.82 3.31
N HIS A 213 7.31 -14.80 2.19
CA HIS A 213 6.63 -15.96 1.61
C HIS A 213 7.36 -16.42 0.34
N THR A 214 8.47 -17.13 0.49
CA THR A 214 9.31 -17.56 -0.66
C THR A 214 8.89 -18.88 -1.30
N ALA A 215 8.23 -19.77 -0.54
CA ALA A 215 7.86 -21.10 -1.01
C ALA A 215 6.45 -21.18 -1.63
N ASP A 216 5.55 -20.26 -1.27
CA ASP A 216 4.15 -20.26 -1.71
C ASP A 216 3.68 -18.82 -1.97
N ASN A 217 3.93 -18.34 -3.19
CA ASN A 217 3.58 -16.98 -3.58
C ASN A 217 3.06 -16.92 -5.01
N ALA A 218 1.75 -16.76 -5.13
CA ALA A 218 1.09 -16.60 -6.42
C ALA A 218 1.42 -15.22 -7.03
N PRO A 219 1.38 -15.09 -8.37
CA PRO A 219 1.39 -13.79 -9.01
C PRO A 219 0.25 -12.90 -8.49
N TRP A 220 0.52 -11.61 -8.33
CA TRP A 220 -0.52 -10.64 -8.01
C TRP A 220 -1.43 -10.42 -9.22
N THR A 221 -2.73 -10.59 -9.00
CA THR A 221 -3.75 -10.14 -9.95
C THR A 221 -4.05 -8.68 -9.66
N PHE A 222 -3.73 -7.78 -10.60
CA PHE A 222 -3.91 -6.34 -10.42
C PHE A 222 -5.40 -5.97 -10.42
N THR A 223 -6.02 -5.95 -9.23
CA THR A 223 -7.45 -5.68 -9.01
C THR A 223 -7.77 -4.21 -8.75
N TYR A 224 -6.75 -3.37 -8.57
CA TYR A 224 -6.89 -1.92 -8.40
C TYR A 224 -6.07 -1.17 -9.46
N ALA A 225 -6.48 0.05 -9.77
CA ALA A 225 -5.83 0.92 -10.74
C ALA A 225 -5.40 2.23 -10.05
N PRO A 226 -4.13 2.34 -9.62
CA PRO A 226 -3.66 3.55 -8.97
C PRO A 226 -3.50 4.68 -10.00
N ARG A 227 -3.79 5.90 -9.60
CA ARG A 227 -3.54 7.10 -10.41
C ARG A 227 -2.05 7.29 -10.64
N LEU A 228 -1.25 7.03 -9.59
CA LEU A 228 0.21 7.13 -9.59
C LEU A 228 0.85 5.87 -9.04
N VAL A 229 2.01 5.49 -9.58
CA VAL A 229 2.93 4.52 -8.97
C VAL A 229 4.25 5.22 -8.69
N VAL A 230 4.62 5.38 -7.43
CA VAL A 230 5.84 6.06 -6.99
C VAL A 230 6.86 5.00 -6.58
N VAL A 231 7.95 4.90 -7.35
CA VAL A 231 9.01 3.92 -7.14
C VAL A 231 10.21 4.60 -6.47
N ASN A 232 10.53 4.18 -5.25
CA ASN A 232 11.66 4.62 -4.44
C ASN A 232 12.54 3.40 -4.13
N LEU A 233 13.36 3.00 -5.11
CA LEU A 233 14.28 1.86 -5.05
C LEU A 233 15.68 2.27 -5.54
N GLY A 234 16.70 1.61 -5.03
CA GLY A 234 18.11 1.89 -5.37
C GLY A 234 19.04 1.95 -4.16
N THR A 235 18.49 2.15 -2.96
CA THR A 235 19.24 2.23 -1.69
C THR A 235 20.12 1.00 -1.49
N ASN A 236 19.54 -0.18 -1.68
CA ASN A 236 20.17 -1.47 -1.42
C ASN A 236 20.82 -2.10 -2.66
N ASP A 237 20.75 -1.46 -3.84
CA ASP A 237 21.32 -1.97 -5.08
C ASP A 237 22.84 -1.92 -5.05
N MET A 238 23.38 -2.93 -4.36
CA MET A 238 24.78 -3.19 -4.13
C MET A 238 24.98 -4.71 -4.07
N LYS A 239 26.04 -5.17 -4.71
CA LYS A 239 26.48 -6.56 -4.69
C LYS A 239 27.94 -6.60 -4.28
N ASP A 240 28.24 -7.38 -3.24
CA ASP A 240 29.59 -7.57 -2.70
C ASP A 240 30.33 -6.24 -2.43
N GLY A 241 29.61 -5.27 -1.86
CA GLY A 241 30.13 -3.93 -1.54
C GLY A 241 30.20 -2.95 -2.72
N LYS A 242 29.80 -3.37 -3.93
CA LYS A 242 29.86 -2.55 -5.14
C LYS A 242 28.48 -2.22 -5.68
N ARG A 243 28.26 -0.95 -6.01
CA ARG A 243 27.04 -0.49 -6.67
C ARG A 243 27.21 -0.62 -8.19
N PRO A 244 26.14 -0.95 -8.95
CA PRO A 244 26.17 -0.84 -10.40
C PRO A 244 26.40 0.61 -10.81
N SER A 245 26.95 0.81 -12.00
CA SER A 245 26.97 2.12 -12.65
C SER A 245 25.55 2.62 -12.93
N ASP A 246 25.41 3.94 -13.10
CA ASP A 246 24.11 4.53 -13.45
C ASP A 246 23.53 3.93 -14.74
N ASP A 247 24.36 3.58 -15.72
CA ASP A 247 23.88 3.01 -16.99
C ASP A 247 23.36 1.57 -16.79
N GLU A 248 24.06 0.76 -16.01
CA GLU A 248 23.63 -0.60 -15.66
C GLU A 248 22.33 -0.58 -14.85
N PHE A 249 22.23 0.33 -13.86
CA PHE A 249 21.02 0.46 -13.06
C PHE A 249 19.84 0.98 -13.89
N ALA A 250 20.08 1.95 -14.79
CA ALA A 250 19.04 2.52 -15.64
C ALA A 250 18.38 1.47 -16.54
N ILE A 251 19.14 0.49 -17.05
CA ILE A 251 18.60 -0.61 -17.88
C ILE A 251 17.58 -1.43 -17.08
N THR A 252 17.94 -1.86 -15.88
CA THR A 252 17.05 -2.65 -15.02
C THR A 252 15.85 -1.82 -14.56
N TYR A 253 16.06 -0.58 -14.15
CA TYR A 253 14.98 0.32 -13.70
C TYR A 253 13.98 0.64 -14.81
N ALA A 254 14.44 0.93 -16.03
CA ALA A 254 13.57 1.16 -17.18
C ALA A 254 12.78 -0.11 -17.55
N SER A 255 13.40 -1.29 -17.42
CA SER A 255 12.73 -2.58 -17.68
C SER A 255 11.64 -2.85 -16.65
N PHE A 256 11.91 -2.54 -15.37
CA PHE A 256 10.94 -2.65 -14.30
C PHE A 256 9.74 -1.71 -14.49
N LEU A 257 9.98 -0.44 -14.82
CA LEU A 257 8.90 0.51 -15.11
C LEU A 257 8.05 0.07 -16.32
N ARG A 258 8.65 -0.51 -17.37
CA ARG A 258 7.89 -1.10 -18.49
C ARG A 258 7.02 -2.27 -18.05
N ALA A 259 7.53 -3.13 -17.16
CA ALA A 259 6.77 -4.24 -16.61
C ALA A 259 5.59 -3.75 -15.75
N ILE A 260 5.76 -2.66 -14.99
CA ILE A 260 4.66 -1.99 -14.27
C ILE A 260 3.64 -1.44 -15.27
N ARG A 261 4.09 -0.68 -16.28
CA ARG A 261 3.22 -0.11 -17.34
C ARG A 261 2.35 -1.17 -18.01
N ALA A 262 2.89 -2.36 -18.26
CA ALA A 262 2.15 -3.46 -18.87
C ALA A 262 0.99 -3.99 -17.99
N ARG A 263 1.07 -3.80 -16.67
CA ARG A 263 0.01 -4.18 -15.71
C ARG A 263 -0.90 -3.02 -15.36
N LEU A 264 -0.37 -1.80 -15.37
CA LEU A 264 -1.03 -0.56 -14.96
C LEU A 264 -0.93 0.48 -16.10
N PRO A 265 -1.64 0.27 -17.22
CA PRO A 265 -1.44 1.06 -18.45
C PRO A 265 -1.77 2.55 -18.28
N HIS A 266 -2.67 2.91 -17.37
CA HIS A 266 -3.18 4.29 -17.21
C HIS A 266 -2.52 5.07 -16.05
N SER A 267 -1.66 4.45 -15.26
CA SER A 267 -1.01 5.11 -14.11
C SER A 267 0.11 6.04 -14.56
N VAL A 268 0.33 7.17 -13.87
CA VAL A 268 1.61 7.89 -14.07
C VAL A 268 2.68 7.23 -13.21
N LEU A 269 3.76 6.81 -13.84
CA LEU A 269 4.89 6.17 -13.16
C LEU A 269 5.88 7.25 -12.72
N VAL A 270 6.21 7.28 -11.44
CA VAL A 270 7.14 8.26 -10.87
C VAL A 270 8.38 7.52 -10.40
N GLY A 271 9.49 7.70 -11.12
CA GLY A 271 10.81 7.31 -10.63
C GLY A 271 11.29 8.36 -9.63
N MET A 272 11.39 7.98 -8.36
CA MET A 272 11.85 8.87 -7.30
C MET A 272 13.31 8.57 -7.00
N ARG A 273 14.15 9.61 -6.94
CA ARG A 273 15.52 9.48 -6.43
C ARG A 273 15.46 9.08 -4.95
N PRO A 274 16.07 7.96 -4.50
CA PRO A 274 16.15 7.65 -3.08
C PRO A 274 16.75 8.80 -2.27
N PHE A 275 16.25 9.07 -1.06
CA PHE A 275 16.60 10.30 -0.30
C PHE A 275 18.11 10.46 -0.08
N GLY A 276 18.82 9.37 0.23
CA GLY A 276 20.29 9.34 0.35
C GLY A 276 21.05 9.47 -0.97
N GLY A 277 20.35 9.60 -2.10
CA GLY A 277 20.92 9.78 -3.44
C GLY A 277 21.41 8.52 -4.13
N PHE A 278 21.24 7.37 -3.50
CA PHE A 278 21.62 6.07 -4.03
C PHE A 278 20.97 5.82 -5.39
N GLN A 279 21.79 5.49 -6.39
CA GLN A 279 21.35 5.22 -7.76
C GLN A 279 20.52 6.33 -8.42
N GLY A 280 20.58 7.57 -7.91
CA GLY A 280 19.77 8.68 -8.42
C GLY A 280 20.01 8.99 -9.90
N GLY A 281 21.26 8.89 -10.37
CA GLY A 281 21.60 9.07 -11.77
C GLY A 281 21.00 7.98 -12.66
N GLY A 282 21.06 6.72 -12.23
CA GLY A 282 20.41 5.60 -12.93
C GLY A 282 18.88 5.73 -12.99
N VAL A 283 18.21 6.16 -11.92
CA VAL A 283 16.75 6.45 -11.94
C VAL A 283 16.42 7.54 -12.95
N ALA A 284 17.14 8.68 -12.90
CA ALA A 284 16.92 9.79 -13.82
C ALA A 284 17.13 9.37 -15.29
N LYS A 285 18.19 8.61 -15.57
CA LYS A 285 18.47 8.07 -16.91
C LYS A 285 17.36 7.11 -17.38
N ALA A 286 16.88 6.22 -16.52
CA ALA A 286 15.79 5.30 -16.87
C ALA A 286 14.52 6.06 -17.26
N VAL A 287 14.12 7.07 -16.48
CA VAL A 287 12.98 7.91 -16.80
C VAL A 287 13.18 8.62 -18.14
N ALA A 288 14.33 9.25 -18.36
CA ALA A 288 14.65 9.95 -19.60
C ALA A 288 14.57 9.02 -20.83
N VAL A 289 15.07 7.77 -20.71
CA VAL A 289 14.98 6.75 -21.77
C VAL A 289 13.53 6.41 -22.09
N LEU A 290 12.66 6.26 -21.10
CA LEU A 290 11.24 5.94 -21.33
C LEU A 290 10.47 7.12 -21.93
N THR A 291 10.73 8.33 -21.46
CA THR A 291 10.15 9.54 -22.04
C THR A 291 10.59 9.72 -23.50
N ALA A 292 11.88 9.53 -23.80
CA ALA A 292 12.39 9.58 -25.18
C ALA A 292 11.82 8.46 -26.07
N ALA A 293 11.48 7.31 -25.49
CA ALA A 293 10.79 6.22 -26.17
C ALA A 293 9.27 6.45 -26.34
N GLY A 294 8.76 7.60 -25.91
CA GLY A 294 7.38 8.02 -26.15
C GLY A 294 6.37 7.62 -25.07
N ASP A 295 6.79 7.22 -23.87
CA ASP A 295 5.87 7.11 -22.73
C ASP A 295 5.70 8.49 -22.06
N PRO A 296 4.58 9.20 -22.29
CA PRO A 296 4.39 10.56 -21.78
C PRO A 296 3.99 10.56 -20.30
N ALA A 297 3.74 9.40 -19.69
CA ALA A 297 3.23 9.24 -18.34
C ALA A 297 4.29 8.65 -17.39
N VAL A 298 5.55 9.01 -17.59
CA VAL A 298 6.66 8.77 -16.66
C VAL A 298 7.24 10.09 -16.18
N ARG A 299 7.49 10.24 -14.88
CA ARG A 299 8.07 11.44 -14.25
C ARG A 299 9.26 11.07 -13.39
N PHE A 300 10.24 11.95 -13.33
CA PHE A 300 11.34 11.86 -12.37
C PHE A 300 11.10 12.86 -11.25
N VAL A 301 11.19 12.40 -10.01
CA VAL A 301 11.17 13.26 -8.83
C VAL A 301 12.56 13.25 -8.22
N ASP A 302 13.24 14.40 -8.31
CA ASP A 302 14.53 14.64 -7.68
C ASP A 302 14.34 15.03 -6.21
N THR A 303 14.92 14.23 -5.32
CA THR A 303 14.87 14.42 -3.86
C THR A 303 16.11 15.12 -3.31
N SER A 304 17.00 15.60 -4.18
CA SER A 304 18.23 16.29 -3.78
C SER A 304 17.93 17.46 -2.82
N GLY A 305 18.59 17.45 -1.66
CA GLY A 305 18.43 18.49 -0.63
C GLY A 305 17.11 18.45 0.15
N TRP A 306 16.27 17.42 -0.02
CA TRP A 306 15.04 17.31 0.76
C TRP A 306 15.30 17.03 2.24
N LEU A 307 16.27 16.16 2.53
CA LEU A 307 16.65 15.75 3.88
C LEU A 307 18.12 16.10 4.15
N ALA A 308 18.40 16.48 5.40
CA ALA A 308 19.72 16.75 5.95
C ALA A 308 20.16 15.61 6.88
N ALA A 309 21.39 15.64 7.39
CA ALA A 309 21.95 14.52 8.18
C ALA A 309 21.15 14.22 9.44
N GLU A 310 20.64 15.26 10.10
CA GLU A 310 19.79 15.19 11.30
C GLU A 310 18.39 14.60 11.05
N ASP A 311 17.97 14.51 9.79
CA ASP A 311 16.69 13.90 9.43
C ASP A 311 16.75 12.37 9.41
N TYR A 312 17.94 11.76 9.59
CA TYR A 312 18.16 10.31 9.58
C TYR A 312 18.54 9.74 10.95
N SER A 313 18.12 8.51 11.23
CA SER A 313 18.47 7.77 12.46
C SER A 313 19.85 7.12 12.36
N ASP A 314 20.19 6.59 11.18
CA ASP A 314 21.42 5.83 10.91
C ASP A 314 22.17 6.30 9.65
N GLY A 315 21.76 7.44 9.11
CA GLY A 315 22.27 7.99 7.83
C GLY A 315 21.59 7.43 6.58
N ILE A 316 20.64 6.49 6.72
CA ILE A 316 19.86 5.91 5.62
C ILE A 316 18.36 6.04 5.86
N HIS A 317 17.89 5.68 7.05
CA HIS A 317 16.48 5.65 7.43
C HIS A 317 16.05 6.99 8.03
N PRO A 318 15.02 7.66 7.49
CA PRO A 318 14.52 8.90 8.06
C PRO A 318 13.92 8.71 9.47
N THR A 319 14.14 9.67 10.36
CA THR A 319 13.39 9.77 11.63
C THR A 319 11.93 10.15 11.37
N VAL A 320 11.08 10.15 12.40
CA VAL A 320 9.70 10.70 12.29
C VAL A 320 9.69 12.12 11.70
N ALA A 321 10.58 12.98 12.15
CA ALA A 321 10.70 14.34 11.64
C ALA A 321 11.19 14.36 10.17
N GLY A 322 12.15 13.49 9.83
CA GLY A 322 12.63 13.30 8.47
C GLY A 322 11.54 12.80 7.53
N HIS A 323 10.73 11.81 7.94
CA HIS A 323 9.58 11.34 7.17
C HIS A 323 8.53 12.45 6.97
N ALA A 324 8.22 13.25 7.99
CA ALA A 324 7.30 14.38 7.86
C ALA A 324 7.82 15.44 6.86
N LYS A 325 9.12 15.75 6.92
CA LYS A 325 9.78 16.67 5.97
C LYS A 325 9.76 16.13 4.54
N ALA A 326 10.11 14.86 4.37
CA ALA A 326 10.04 14.17 3.08
C ALA A 326 8.62 14.13 2.52
N ALA A 327 7.61 13.86 3.37
CA ALA A 327 6.21 13.84 2.98
C ALA A 327 5.76 15.20 2.46
N ALA A 328 6.08 16.29 3.16
CA ALA A 328 5.70 17.64 2.73
C ALA A 328 6.25 17.98 1.33
N ARG A 329 7.53 17.66 1.08
CA ARG A 329 8.16 17.83 -0.25
C ARG A 329 7.56 16.92 -1.31
N LEU A 330 7.25 15.68 -0.95
CA LEU A 330 6.65 14.72 -1.88
C LEU A 330 5.22 15.13 -2.24
N THR A 331 4.42 15.60 -1.28
CA THR A 331 3.09 16.14 -1.52
C THR A 331 3.13 17.28 -2.53
N GLU A 332 4.07 18.21 -2.38
CA GLU A 332 4.27 19.31 -3.35
C GLU A 332 4.58 18.77 -4.76
N ALA A 333 5.56 17.84 -4.85
CA ALA A 333 5.96 17.26 -6.12
C ALA A 333 4.83 16.46 -6.81
N LEU A 334 4.08 15.67 -6.04
CA LEU A 334 3.03 14.81 -6.59
C LEU A 334 1.74 15.57 -6.89
N ARG A 335 1.40 16.65 -6.18
CA ARG A 335 0.17 17.42 -6.42
C ARG A 335 0.04 17.86 -7.88
N ALA A 336 1.14 18.32 -8.48
CA ALA A 336 1.16 18.69 -9.90
C ALA A 336 0.89 17.48 -10.80
N VAL A 337 1.51 16.33 -10.50
CA VAL A 337 1.37 15.10 -11.29
C VAL A 337 -0.03 14.49 -11.18
N LEU A 338 -0.65 14.53 -9.99
CA LEU A 338 -2.01 14.06 -9.77
C LEU A 338 -3.05 14.86 -10.56
N ALA A 339 -2.83 16.17 -10.73
CA ALA A 339 -3.75 17.06 -11.43
C ALA A 339 -3.75 16.88 -12.96
N GLU A 340 -2.77 16.15 -13.52
CA GLU A 340 -2.78 15.81 -14.94
C GLU A 340 -4.00 14.93 -15.28
N PRO A 341 -4.46 14.87 -16.54
CA PRO A 341 -5.41 13.84 -16.98
C PRO A 341 -4.83 12.43 -16.84
N ALA A 342 -5.67 11.41 -16.62
CA ALA A 342 -5.23 10.03 -16.69
C ALA A 342 -4.72 9.71 -18.11
N ALA A 343 -3.65 8.91 -18.24
CA ALA A 343 -3.13 8.52 -19.54
C ALA A 343 -4.16 7.62 -20.24
N HIS A 344 -4.56 7.97 -21.46
CA HIS A 344 -5.52 7.21 -22.27
C HIS A 344 -4.90 5.96 -22.90
#